data_AF-A0A652JSZ0-F1
#
_entry.id   AF-A0A652JSZ0-F1
#
_cell.length_a   1.000
_cell.length_b   1.000
_cell.length_c   1.000
_cell.angle_alpha   90.00
_cell.angle_beta   90.00
_cell.angle_gamma   90.00
#
_symmetry.space_group_name_H-M   'P 1'
#
loop_
_entity.id
_entity.type
_entity.pdbx_description
1 polymer ?
#
loop_
_entity_poly.entity_id
_entity_poly.type
_entity_poly.pdbx_seq_one_letter_code
_entity_poly.pdbx_strand_id
1 'polypeptide(L)'
;GVGLLAVRKGVRFSPQGPSDERESGRAPGFENLPAIVAAAASLRAVRAEAAAEEARLRALVDRIRARVPELVPDVEVVGDPVRRLPHLVTFSCLYVDGETLLHELDREGFSVSSGSSCTSSTLTPSHVLRAMGVLSEGNVRVSLPSGTTEEDVDRFLAVLPGVVAGVRERLDAPSPAASVSGTGSLLVDALGRRCPIPVIELAKVIGDVPVGGTVTVLADDAAARLDIPAWCEMRGQEYVG
;
A
#
# COMPACT_ATOMS: atom_id res chain seq x y z
N GLY A 1 12.66 -7.85 21.84
CA GLY A 1 13.29 -8.26 20.56
C GLY A 1 14.78 -7.99 20.60
N VAL A 2 15.50 -8.35 19.54
CA VAL A 2 16.93 -8.02 19.35
C VAL A 2 17.09 -7.37 17.97
N GLY A 3 18.00 -6.41 17.85
CA GLY A 3 18.35 -5.75 16.60
C GLY A 3 19.85 -5.62 16.47
N LEU A 4 20.34 -5.49 15.23
CA LEU A 4 21.76 -5.30 14.95
C LEU A 4 21.95 -3.95 14.24
N LEU A 5 22.85 -3.12 14.77
CA LEU A 5 23.32 -1.91 14.09
C LEU A 5 24.78 -2.10 13.67
N ALA A 6 25.02 -2.14 12.37
CA ALA A 6 26.38 -2.22 11.83
C ALA A 6 26.96 -0.81 11.63
N VAL A 7 28.00 -0.47 12.41
CA VAL A 7 28.72 0.81 12.28
C VAL A 7 30.06 0.57 11.60
N ARG A 8 30.28 1.19 10.43
CA ARG A 8 31.56 1.11 9.72
C ARG A 8 32.69 1.69 10.60
N LYS A 9 33.85 1.02 10.61
CA LYS A 9 35.05 1.51 11.30
C LYS A 9 35.37 2.94 10.86
N GLY A 10 35.66 3.82 11.83
CA GLY A 10 35.97 5.24 11.59
C GLY A 10 34.75 6.17 11.56
N VAL A 11 33.52 5.64 11.53
CA VAL A 11 32.31 6.46 11.66
C VAL A 11 32.16 6.92 13.11
N ARG A 12 32.01 8.25 13.30
CA ARG A 12 31.64 8.82 14.59
C ARG A 12 30.20 8.39 14.91
N PHE A 13 30.05 7.63 15.98
CA PHE A 13 28.76 7.12 16.44
C PHE A 13 28.66 7.34 17.94
N SER A 14 27.52 7.86 18.38
CA SER A 14 27.15 7.97 19.79
C SER A 14 25.80 7.30 19.98
N PRO A 15 25.65 6.33 20.90
CA PRO A 15 24.36 5.72 21.16
C PRO A 15 23.36 6.74 21.72
N GLN A 16 22.09 6.51 21.44
CA GLN A 16 20.98 7.25 22.03
C GLN A 16 20.53 6.48 23.28
N GLY A 17 20.97 6.92 24.46
CA GLY A 17 20.61 6.26 25.72
C GLY A 17 21.58 6.58 26.86
N PRO A 18 21.36 6.00 28.05
CA PRO A 18 22.28 6.10 29.18
C PRO A 18 23.67 5.59 28.81
N SER A 19 24.71 6.21 29.39
CA SER A 19 26.08 5.71 29.28
C SER A 19 26.25 4.43 30.09
N ASP A 20 26.90 3.43 29.50
CA ASP A 20 27.30 2.16 30.10
C ASP A 20 28.67 1.78 29.53
N GLU A 21 29.47 0.98 30.24
CA GLU A 21 30.77 0.49 29.74
C GLU A 21 30.61 -0.79 28.89
N ARG A 22 29.49 -1.51 29.05
CA ARG A 22 29.18 -2.71 28.26
C ARG A 22 29.10 -2.41 26.77
N GLU A 23 29.35 -3.43 25.96
CA GLU A 23 29.39 -3.31 24.49
C GLU A 23 30.32 -2.17 24.02
N SER A 24 31.42 -1.91 24.75
CA SER A 24 32.32 -0.77 24.51
C SER A 24 31.62 0.59 24.48
N GLY A 25 30.60 0.76 25.31
CA GLY A 25 29.77 1.95 25.39
C GLY A 25 28.86 2.18 24.19
N ARG A 26 28.50 1.12 23.46
CA ARG A 26 27.61 1.21 22.28
C ARG A 26 26.16 0.87 22.56
N ALA A 27 25.89 0.12 23.63
CA ALA A 27 24.54 -0.21 24.04
C ALA A 27 24.51 -0.36 25.57
N PRO A 28 23.55 0.29 26.26
CA PRO A 28 23.39 0.13 27.70
C PRO A 28 22.62 -1.14 28.06
N GLY A 29 22.82 -1.61 29.29
CA GLY A 29 22.06 -2.72 29.85
C GLY A 29 22.72 -4.09 29.65
N PHE A 30 22.10 -5.12 30.21
CA PHE A 30 22.59 -6.50 30.10
C PHE A 30 22.23 -7.11 28.75
N GLU A 31 23.13 -7.94 28.23
CA GLU A 31 22.96 -8.60 26.96
C GLU A 31 21.82 -9.62 27.02
N ASN A 32 20.92 -9.55 26.04
CA ASN A 32 19.91 -10.59 25.85
C ASN A 32 20.54 -11.77 25.10
N LEU A 33 21.40 -12.53 25.79
CA LEU A 33 22.16 -13.64 25.20
C LEU A 33 21.27 -14.64 24.44
N PRO A 34 20.11 -15.09 24.96
CA PRO A 34 19.22 -15.98 24.20
C PRO A 34 18.77 -15.37 22.87
N ALA A 35 18.36 -14.09 22.87
CA ALA A 35 17.91 -13.43 21.65
C ALA A 35 19.05 -13.22 20.65
N ILE A 36 20.25 -12.86 21.12
CA ILE A 36 21.43 -12.68 20.28
C ILE A 36 21.82 -14.00 19.60
N VAL A 37 21.88 -15.10 20.35
CA VAL A 37 22.20 -16.43 19.80
C VAL A 37 21.12 -16.86 18.80
N ALA A 38 19.84 -16.65 19.12
CA ALA A 38 18.74 -16.93 18.21
C ALA A 38 18.84 -16.12 16.92
N ALA A 39 19.10 -14.81 16.98
CA ALA A 39 19.26 -13.97 15.79
C ALA A 39 20.45 -14.40 14.92
N ALA A 40 21.57 -14.77 15.53
CA ALA A 40 22.73 -15.28 14.80
C ALA A 40 22.43 -16.61 14.10
N ALA A 41 21.72 -17.53 14.77
CA ALA A 41 21.28 -18.79 14.19
C ALA A 41 20.29 -18.57 13.03
N SER A 42 19.27 -17.73 13.23
CA SER A 42 18.29 -17.38 12.20
C SER A 42 18.94 -16.73 10.98
N LEU A 43 19.88 -15.80 11.18
CA LEU A 43 20.60 -15.17 10.07
C LEU A 43 21.42 -16.18 9.26
N ARG A 44 22.05 -17.16 9.91
CA ARG A 44 22.80 -18.23 9.21
C ARG A 44 21.86 -19.12 8.41
N ALA A 45 20.74 -19.54 9.00
CA ALA A 45 19.74 -20.36 8.33
C ALA A 45 19.17 -19.64 7.09
N VAL A 46 18.68 -18.41 7.26
CA VAL A 46 18.13 -17.60 6.16
C VAL A 46 19.16 -17.37 5.05
N ARG A 47 20.43 -17.08 5.40
CA ARG A 47 21.48 -16.87 4.39
C ARG A 47 21.78 -18.11 3.56
N ALA A 48 21.68 -19.30 4.13
CA ALA A 48 21.96 -20.54 3.41
C ALA A 48 20.94 -20.80 2.28
N GLU A 49 19.71 -20.34 2.45
CA GLU A 49 18.57 -20.60 1.54
C GLU A 49 18.13 -19.35 0.76
N ALA A 50 18.70 -18.17 1.07
CA ALA A 50 18.23 -16.87 0.59
C ALA A 50 18.09 -16.77 -0.94
N ALA A 51 19.05 -17.29 -1.71
CA ALA A 51 19.02 -17.19 -3.16
C ALA A 51 17.88 -18.01 -3.79
N ALA A 52 17.64 -19.22 -3.26
CA ALA A 52 16.56 -20.08 -3.72
C ALA A 52 15.20 -19.51 -3.32
N GLU A 53 15.08 -19.03 -2.08
CA GLU A 53 13.84 -18.42 -1.58
C GLU A 53 13.53 -17.10 -2.27
N GLU A 54 14.53 -16.29 -2.59
CA GLU A 54 14.35 -15.09 -3.42
C GLU A 54 13.76 -15.43 -4.78
N ALA A 55 14.31 -16.42 -5.50
CA ALA A 55 13.81 -16.82 -6.81
C ALA A 55 12.35 -17.30 -6.73
N ARG A 56 12.03 -18.11 -5.72
CA ARG A 56 10.70 -18.66 -5.49
C ARG A 56 9.67 -17.57 -5.16
N LEU A 57 9.96 -16.73 -4.17
CA LEU A 57 9.05 -15.65 -3.76
C LEU A 57 8.87 -14.61 -4.87
N ARG A 58 9.93 -14.31 -5.63
CA ARG A 58 9.85 -13.40 -6.77
C ARG A 58 8.86 -13.91 -7.81
N ALA A 59 8.89 -15.20 -8.17
CA ALA A 59 7.94 -15.78 -9.11
C ALA A 59 6.48 -15.68 -8.62
N LEU A 60 6.24 -15.93 -7.33
CA LEU A 60 4.90 -15.78 -6.72
C LEU A 60 4.43 -14.31 -6.74
N VAL A 61 5.30 -13.38 -6.36
CA VAL A 61 5.01 -11.94 -6.39
C VAL A 61 4.76 -11.46 -7.83
N ASP A 62 5.54 -11.94 -8.80
CA ASP A 62 5.36 -11.58 -10.22
C ASP A 62 4.00 -12.03 -10.73
N ARG A 63 3.54 -13.22 -10.31
CA ARG A 63 2.20 -13.71 -10.59
C ARG A 63 1.13 -12.78 -10.02
N ILE A 64 1.25 -12.37 -8.75
CA ILE A 64 0.29 -11.43 -8.14
C ILE A 64 0.30 -10.10 -8.90
N ARG A 65 1.48 -9.53 -9.18
CA ARG A 65 1.64 -8.25 -9.88
C ARG A 65 1.01 -8.26 -11.28
N ALA A 66 1.11 -9.37 -12.01
CA ALA A 66 0.52 -9.49 -13.33
C ALA A 66 -1.00 -9.71 -13.26
N ARG A 67 -1.47 -10.58 -12.35
CA ARG A 67 -2.86 -11.02 -12.31
C ARG A 67 -3.81 -10.03 -11.63
N VAL A 68 -3.34 -9.28 -10.63
CA VAL A 68 -4.22 -8.35 -9.90
C VAL A 68 -4.85 -7.30 -10.84
N PRO A 69 -4.09 -6.59 -11.70
CA PRO A 69 -4.68 -5.63 -12.65
C PRO A 69 -5.61 -6.26 -13.69
N GLU A 70 -5.42 -7.54 -14.03
CA GLU A 70 -6.31 -8.26 -14.96
C GLU A 70 -7.64 -8.65 -14.32
N LEU A 71 -7.61 -8.97 -13.02
CA LEU A 71 -8.74 -9.51 -12.27
C LEU A 71 -9.57 -8.43 -11.57
N VAL A 72 -8.94 -7.32 -11.21
CA VAL A 72 -9.56 -6.24 -10.46
C VAL A 72 -9.45 -4.94 -11.26
N PRO A 73 -10.56 -4.36 -11.74
CA PRO A 73 -10.52 -3.10 -12.46
C PRO A 73 -10.11 -1.96 -11.54
N ASP A 74 -9.58 -0.89 -12.12
CA ASP A 74 -9.18 0.32 -11.41
C ASP A 74 -8.19 0.03 -10.25
N VAL A 75 -7.14 -0.74 -10.56
CA VAL A 75 -6.04 -1.05 -9.64
C VAL A 75 -4.71 -0.53 -10.19
N GLU A 76 -3.92 0.06 -9.29
CA GLU A 76 -2.55 0.45 -9.54
C GLU A 76 -1.59 -0.44 -8.73
N VAL A 77 -0.64 -1.11 -9.40
CA VAL A 77 0.44 -1.86 -8.72
C VAL A 77 1.66 -0.95 -8.56
N VAL A 78 2.06 -0.73 -7.32
CA VAL A 78 3.06 0.27 -6.94
C VAL A 78 4.47 -0.36 -6.85
N GLY A 79 5.50 0.46 -7.10
CA GLY A 79 6.92 0.13 -6.91
C GLY A 79 7.64 -0.40 -8.15
N ASP A 80 8.97 -0.32 -8.14
CA ASP A 80 9.84 -0.64 -9.27
C ASP A 80 9.62 -2.10 -9.78
N PRO A 81 9.43 -2.28 -11.11
CA PRO A 81 9.12 -3.58 -11.70
C PRO A 81 10.30 -4.57 -11.67
N VAL A 82 11.50 -4.14 -11.28
CA VAL A 82 12.69 -5.00 -11.19
C VAL A 82 13.34 -4.91 -9.80
N ARG A 83 13.65 -3.68 -9.36
CA ARG A 83 14.39 -3.37 -8.13
C ARG A 83 13.47 -3.28 -6.91
N ARG A 84 12.83 -4.40 -6.58
CA ARG A 84 12.00 -4.57 -5.39
C ARG A 84 12.44 -5.77 -4.55
N LEU A 85 11.95 -5.80 -3.31
CA LEU A 85 12.04 -6.99 -2.48
C LEU A 85 11.23 -8.13 -3.10
N PRO A 86 11.73 -9.38 -3.09
CA PRO A 86 11.12 -10.49 -3.83
C PRO A 86 9.82 -11.00 -3.20
N HIS A 87 9.53 -10.64 -1.95
CA HIS A 87 8.42 -11.18 -1.16
C HIS A 87 7.32 -10.14 -0.89
N LEU A 88 7.42 -8.95 -1.48
CA LEU A 88 6.47 -7.86 -1.27
C LEU A 88 5.82 -7.43 -2.57
N VAL A 89 4.51 -7.25 -2.52
CA VAL A 89 3.75 -6.52 -3.54
C VAL A 89 2.80 -5.55 -2.85
N THR A 90 2.73 -4.35 -3.41
CA THR A 90 1.79 -3.32 -2.98
C THR A 90 0.95 -2.90 -4.17
N PHE A 91 -0.36 -2.79 -3.96
CA PHE A 91 -1.29 -2.26 -4.95
C PHE A 91 -2.37 -1.43 -4.25
N SER A 92 -2.96 -0.50 -5.00
CA SER A 92 -4.02 0.38 -4.54
C SER A 92 -5.25 0.16 -5.41
N CYS A 93 -6.40 -0.07 -4.79
CA CYS A 93 -7.68 -0.22 -5.48
C CYS A 93 -8.48 1.08 -5.39
N LEU A 94 -8.81 1.68 -6.53
CA LEU A 94 -9.67 2.87 -6.52
C LEU A 94 -11.05 2.55 -5.97
N TYR A 95 -11.65 3.56 -5.34
CA TYR A 95 -13.01 3.53 -4.77
C TYR A 95 -13.18 2.50 -3.66
N VAL A 96 -12.09 2.22 -2.94
CA VAL A 96 -12.07 1.24 -1.86
C VAL A 96 -11.47 1.86 -0.61
N ASP A 97 -12.15 1.70 0.51
CA ASP A 97 -11.56 1.98 1.81
C ASP A 97 -10.59 0.84 2.20
N GLY A 98 -9.33 1.21 2.45
CA GLY A 98 -8.25 0.24 2.70
C GLY A 98 -8.48 -0.59 3.96
N GLU A 99 -8.96 0.02 5.06
CA GLU A 99 -9.24 -0.69 6.31
C GLU A 99 -10.38 -1.68 6.14
N THR A 100 -11.46 -1.29 5.46
CA THR A 100 -12.57 -2.17 5.11
C THR A 100 -12.09 -3.35 4.26
N LEU A 101 -11.25 -3.11 3.24
CA LEU A 101 -10.69 -4.19 2.41
C LEU A 101 -9.82 -5.15 3.22
N LEU A 102 -8.96 -4.64 4.10
CA LEU A 102 -8.16 -5.43 5.03
C LEU A 102 -9.04 -6.32 5.91
N HIS A 103 -10.11 -5.77 6.48
CA HIS A 103 -11.04 -6.50 7.31
C HIS A 103 -11.77 -7.61 6.54
N GLU A 104 -12.22 -7.37 5.31
CA GLU A 104 -12.86 -8.42 4.52
C GLU A 104 -11.87 -9.52 4.09
N LEU A 105 -10.63 -9.16 3.75
CA LEU A 105 -9.59 -10.15 3.45
C LEU A 105 -9.24 -11.01 4.67
N ASP A 106 -9.25 -10.44 5.89
CA ASP A 106 -9.06 -11.19 7.13
C ASP A 106 -10.17 -12.22 7.36
N ARG A 107 -11.43 -11.86 7.03
CA ARG A 107 -12.57 -12.79 7.09
C ARG A 107 -12.44 -13.97 6.12
N GLU A 108 -11.77 -13.75 4.99
CA GLU A 108 -11.42 -14.79 4.01
C GLU A 108 -10.14 -15.56 4.40
N GLY A 109 -9.57 -15.27 5.57
CA GLY A 109 -8.39 -15.95 6.12
C GLY A 109 -7.05 -15.42 5.61
N PHE A 110 -7.00 -14.18 5.12
CA PHE A 110 -5.76 -13.53 4.65
C PHE A 110 -5.34 -12.38 5.57
N SER A 111 -4.16 -12.53 6.18
CA SER A 111 -3.53 -11.43 6.92
C SER A 111 -2.69 -10.58 5.98
N VAL A 112 -3.18 -9.38 5.65
CA VAL A 112 -2.47 -8.38 4.83
C VAL A 112 -2.32 -7.07 5.61
N SER A 113 -1.54 -6.14 5.07
CA SER A 113 -1.33 -4.82 5.70
C SER A 113 -1.69 -3.72 4.71
N SER A 114 -2.13 -2.56 5.19
CA SER A 114 -2.13 -1.34 4.39
C SER A 114 -0.71 -0.76 4.48
N GLY A 115 -0.12 -0.30 3.38
CA GLY A 115 1.29 0.12 3.29
C GLY A 115 1.70 1.31 4.18
N SER A 116 0.81 1.75 5.07
CA SER A 116 1.04 2.69 6.16
C SER A 116 1.15 1.88 7.44
N SER A 117 2.36 1.61 7.94
CA SER A 117 2.53 1.00 9.26
C SER A 117 1.69 1.74 10.32
N CYS A 118 0.56 1.15 10.72
CA CYS A 118 -0.15 1.37 11.97
C CYS A 118 -0.05 2.78 12.59
N THR A 119 -0.49 3.85 11.91
CA THR A 119 -0.80 5.11 12.59
C THR A 119 -2.31 5.19 12.83
N SER A 120 -2.76 4.43 13.82
CA SER A 120 -4.15 4.33 14.30
C SER A 120 -4.75 5.61 14.87
N SER A 121 -4.13 6.78 14.69
CA SER A 121 -4.57 8.04 15.30
C SER A 121 -4.68 9.22 14.34
N THR A 122 -4.10 9.12 13.14
CA THR A 122 -4.26 10.15 12.11
C THR A 122 -4.44 9.42 10.79
N LEU A 123 -5.62 9.61 10.17
CA LEU A 123 -5.98 9.12 8.83
C LEU A 123 -5.18 9.86 7.75
N THR A 124 -3.86 9.98 7.96
CA THR A 124 -2.93 10.64 7.06
C THR A 124 -2.43 9.59 6.08
N PRO A 125 -2.44 9.88 4.77
CA PRO A 125 -1.95 8.94 3.77
C PRO A 125 -0.48 8.58 4.02
N SER A 126 -0.07 7.38 3.58
CA SER A 126 1.30 6.90 3.72
C SER A 126 2.29 7.96 3.23
N HIS A 127 3.21 8.39 4.10
CA HIS A 127 4.24 9.34 3.71
C HIS A 127 5.12 8.80 2.55
N VAL A 128 5.22 7.47 2.41
CA VAL A 128 5.93 6.81 1.31
C VAL A 128 5.13 6.91 0.02
N LEU A 129 3.86 6.53 0.01
CA LEU A 129 3.01 6.62 -1.20
C LEU A 129 2.86 8.08 -1.65
N ARG A 130 2.75 9.01 -0.69
CA ARG A 130 2.78 10.45 -0.95
C ARG A 130 4.09 10.89 -1.60
N ALA A 131 5.23 10.44 -1.11
CA ALA A 131 6.53 10.75 -1.71
C ALA A 131 6.70 10.14 -3.12
N MET A 132 5.98 9.05 -3.39
CA MET A 132 5.94 8.41 -4.70
C MET A 132 4.96 9.08 -5.68
N GLY A 133 3.98 9.85 -5.18
CA GLY A 133 2.95 10.49 -6.01
C GLY A 133 1.92 9.52 -6.57
N VAL A 134 1.72 8.37 -5.92
CA VAL A 134 0.80 7.30 -6.35
C VAL A 134 -0.46 7.26 -5.49
N LEU A 135 -1.47 6.51 -5.92
CA LEU A 135 -2.70 6.34 -5.15
C LEU A 135 -2.43 5.78 -3.75
N SER A 136 -2.96 6.46 -2.74
CA SER A 136 -2.88 6.04 -1.34
C SER A 136 -4.15 5.39 -0.83
N GLU A 137 -5.30 5.65 -1.44
CA GLU A 137 -6.56 4.99 -1.13
C GLU A 137 -6.54 3.49 -1.50
N GLY A 138 -7.34 2.70 -0.79
CA GLY A 138 -7.48 1.26 -1.04
C GLY A 138 -6.16 0.49 -1.04
N ASN A 139 -5.12 0.98 -0.37
CA ASN A 139 -3.79 0.41 -0.44
C ASN A 139 -3.66 -0.91 0.33
N VAL A 140 -3.15 -1.94 -0.34
CA VAL A 140 -2.84 -3.25 0.22
C VAL A 140 -1.40 -3.61 -0.08
N ARG A 141 -0.66 -3.99 0.96
CA ARG A 141 0.67 -4.59 0.93
C ARG A 141 0.57 -6.04 1.38
N VAL A 142 0.83 -6.93 0.43
CA VAL A 142 0.93 -8.36 0.63
C VAL A 142 2.40 -8.71 0.87
N SER A 143 2.67 -9.43 1.96
CA SER A 143 4.01 -9.93 2.30
C SER A 143 3.96 -11.45 2.35
N LEU A 144 4.74 -12.12 1.51
CA LEU A 144 4.76 -13.58 1.44
C LEU A 144 5.77 -14.14 2.45
N PRO A 145 5.33 -14.83 3.53
CA PRO A 145 6.25 -15.50 4.43
C PRO A 145 6.95 -16.70 3.78
N SER A 146 7.99 -17.18 4.45
CA SER A 146 8.63 -18.46 4.10
C SER A 146 7.59 -19.58 4.10
N GLY A 147 7.58 -20.39 3.04
CA GLY A 147 6.67 -21.52 2.90
C GLY A 147 5.30 -21.23 2.27
N THR A 148 4.98 -19.98 1.91
CA THR A 148 3.77 -19.69 1.11
C THR A 148 3.75 -20.50 -0.17
N THR A 149 2.66 -21.19 -0.48
CA THR A 149 2.59 -22.04 -1.68
C THR A 149 1.97 -21.31 -2.88
N GLU A 150 2.04 -21.93 -4.06
CA GLU A 150 1.33 -21.41 -5.24
C GLU A 150 -0.20 -21.44 -5.02
N GLU A 151 -0.70 -22.46 -4.32
CA GLU A 151 -2.12 -22.59 -4.01
C GLU A 151 -2.62 -21.48 -3.09
N ASP A 152 -1.81 -21.00 -2.14
CA ASP A 152 -2.16 -19.85 -1.31
C ASP A 152 -2.31 -18.57 -2.16
N VAL A 153 -1.41 -18.38 -3.12
CA VAL A 153 -1.46 -17.26 -4.07
C VAL A 153 -2.68 -17.37 -4.98
N ASP A 154 -3.00 -18.58 -5.45
CA ASP A 154 -4.16 -18.83 -6.29
C ASP A 154 -5.48 -18.62 -5.54
N ARG A 155 -5.55 -19.05 -4.27
CA ARG A 155 -6.70 -18.76 -3.40
C ARG A 155 -6.87 -17.26 -3.22
N PHE A 156 -5.79 -16.53 -2.97
CA PHE A 156 -5.82 -15.08 -2.82
C PHE A 156 -6.34 -14.40 -4.10
N LEU A 157 -5.80 -14.76 -5.27
CA LEU A 157 -6.21 -14.20 -6.56
C LEU A 157 -7.65 -14.56 -6.94
N ALA A 158 -8.17 -15.70 -6.49
CA ALA A 158 -9.56 -16.09 -6.73
C ALA A 158 -10.55 -15.28 -5.87
N VAL A 159 -10.19 -14.96 -4.63
CA VAL A 159 -11.05 -14.27 -3.67
C VAL A 159 -11.03 -12.75 -3.86
N LEU A 160 -9.87 -12.18 -4.14
CA LEU A 160 -9.65 -10.73 -4.18
C LEU A 160 -10.69 -9.95 -5.02
N PRO A 161 -11.08 -10.37 -6.23
CA PRO A 161 -12.04 -9.62 -7.04
C PRO A 161 -13.42 -9.50 -6.39
N GLY A 162 -13.91 -10.59 -5.79
CA GLY A 162 -15.20 -10.61 -5.09
C GLY A 162 -15.21 -9.71 -3.87
N VAL A 163 -14.12 -9.73 -3.10
CA VAL A 163 -13.95 -8.86 -1.93
C VAL A 163 -13.92 -7.39 -2.35
N VAL A 164 -13.12 -7.03 -3.34
CA VAL A 164 -13.04 -5.64 -3.82
C VAL A 164 -14.40 -5.16 -4.35
N ALA A 165 -15.11 -5.99 -5.12
CA ALA A 165 -16.44 -5.66 -5.62
C ALA A 165 -17.43 -5.41 -4.48
N GLY A 166 -17.45 -6.26 -3.45
CA GLY A 166 -18.34 -6.10 -2.29
C GLY A 166 -18.02 -4.86 -1.44
N VAL A 167 -16.76 -4.41 -1.39
CA VAL A 167 -16.42 -3.13 -0.75
C VAL A 167 -16.89 -1.95 -1.60
N ARG A 168 -16.68 -1.98 -2.91
CA ARG A 168 -17.12 -0.94 -3.85
C ARG A 168 -18.64 -0.74 -3.85
N GLU A 169 -19.40 -1.83 -3.80
CA GLU A 169 -20.88 -1.79 -3.76
C GLU A 169 -21.40 -1.08 -2.50
N ARG A 170 -20.79 -1.34 -1.33
CA ARG A 170 -21.16 -0.68 -0.07
C ARG A 170 -20.87 0.82 -0.06
N LEU A 171 -19.89 1.27 -0.85
CA LEU A 171 -19.52 2.67 -0.98
C LEU A 171 -20.25 3.39 -2.12
N ASP A 172 -21.17 2.71 -2.82
CA ASP A 172 -21.86 3.25 -4.00
C ASP A 172 -20.86 3.80 -5.04
N ALA A 173 -19.79 3.04 -5.29
CA ALA A 173 -18.75 3.42 -6.26
C ALA A 173 -19.30 3.40 -7.70
N PRO A 174 -18.89 4.35 -8.57
CA PRO A 174 -19.38 4.43 -9.94
C PRO A 174 -19.03 3.17 -10.75
N SER A 175 -20.01 2.67 -11.51
CA SER A 175 -19.83 1.58 -12.48
C SER A 175 -19.21 2.12 -13.77
N PRO A 176 -18.32 1.37 -14.46
CA PRO A 176 -17.72 1.82 -15.70
C PRO A 176 -18.74 1.77 -16.87
N ALA A 177 -19.63 2.77 -16.97
CA ALA A 177 -20.18 3.34 -18.21
C ALA A 177 -21.38 4.27 -17.97
N ALA A 178 -21.29 5.51 -18.46
CA ALA A 178 -22.19 6.15 -19.44
C ALA A 178 -22.00 7.68 -19.39
N SER A 179 -21.53 8.28 -20.48
CA SER A 179 -21.41 9.73 -20.65
C SER A 179 -22.73 10.34 -21.15
N VAL A 180 -23.23 11.40 -20.52
CA VAL A 180 -24.30 12.26 -21.10
C VAL A 180 -24.02 13.73 -20.81
N SER A 181 -24.41 14.57 -21.78
CA SER A 181 -24.13 16.00 -21.89
C SER A 181 -24.59 16.87 -20.72
N GLY A 182 -23.64 17.57 -20.08
CA GLY A 182 -23.88 18.71 -19.19
C GLY A 182 -23.01 19.92 -19.54
N THR A 183 -23.42 21.12 -19.11
CA THR A 183 -22.73 22.39 -19.38
C THR A 183 -21.43 22.57 -18.59
N GLY A 184 -20.54 23.40 -19.15
CA GLY A 184 -19.19 23.68 -18.65
C GLY A 184 -19.10 24.00 -17.16
N SER A 185 -18.21 23.26 -16.51
CA SER A 185 -17.84 23.25 -15.10
C SER A 185 -18.88 22.71 -14.11
N LEU A 186 -18.50 21.66 -13.37
CA LEU A 186 -19.26 21.06 -12.27
C LEU A 186 -18.53 21.25 -10.95
N LEU A 187 -19.27 21.35 -9.85
CA LEU A 187 -18.73 21.44 -8.48
C LEU A 187 -19.12 20.20 -7.69
N VAL A 188 -18.14 19.54 -7.09
CA VAL A 188 -18.31 18.46 -6.11
C VAL A 188 -17.94 19.01 -4.74
N ASP A 189 -18.92 19.15 -3.85
CA ASP A 189 -18.66 19.51 -2.45
C ASP A 189 -18.47 18.25 -1.61
N ALA A 190 -17.22 17.96 -1.27
CA ALA A 190 -16.81 16.84 -0.45
C ALA A 190 -16.18 17.29 0.88
N LEU A 191 -16.47 18.51 1.34
CA LEU A 191 -15.97 19.00 2.64
C LEU A 191 -16.42 18.10 3.79
N GLY A 192 -15.51 17.80 4.71
CA GLY A 192 -15.74 16.90 5.84
C GLY A 192 -15.83 15.42 5.45
N ARG A 193 -15.73 15.08 4.17
CA ARG A 193 -15.63 13.69 3.68
C ARG A 193 -14.17 13.29 3.58
N ARG A 194 -13.89 12.01 3.78
CA ARG A 194 -12.53 11.43 3.70
C ARG A 194 -12.42 10.50 2.51
N CYS A 195 -11.21 10.34 2.00
CA CYS A 195 -10.90 9.37 0.97
C CYS A 195 -11.41 7.96 1.36
N PRO A 196 -12.05 7.20 0.44
CA PRO A 196 -12.16 7.42 -1.00
C PRO A 196 -13.32 8.31 -1.49
N ILE A 197 -14.10 8.93 -0.59
CA ILE A 197 -15.36 9.59 -0.98
C ILE A 197 -15.18 10.76 -1.96
N PRO A 198 -14.23 11.71 -1.79
CA PRO A 198 -14.04 12.78 -2.77
C PRO A 198 -13.72 12.27 -4.19
N VAL A 199 -12.95 11.18 -4.29
CA VAL A 199 -12.59 10.54 -5.57
C VAL A 199 -13.79 9.82 -6.18
N ILE A 200 -14.60 9.13 -5.36
CA ILE A 200 -15.85 8.49 -5.79
C ILE A 200 -16.82 9.53 -6.37
N GLU A 201 -17.06 10.64 -5.66
CA GLU A 201 -18.01 11.67 -6.11
C GLU A 201 -17.50 12.41 -7.36
N LEU A 202 -16.19 12.67 -7.45
CA LEU A 202 -15.57 13.14 -8.70
C LEU A 202 -15.82 12.16 -9.86
N ALA A 203 -15.56 10.87 -9.64
CA ALA A 203 -15.70 9.85 -10.67
C ALA A 203 -17.15 9.65 -11.14
N LYS A 204 -18.15 9.92 -10.28
CA LYS A 204 -19.57 9.89 -10.65
C LYS A 204 -19.94 10.98 -11.66
N VAL A 205 -19.35 12.18 -11.53
CA VAL A 205 -19.76 13.36 -12.31
C VAL A 205 -18.84 13.68 -13.50
N ILE A 206 -17.62 13.15 -13.52
CA ILE A 206 -16.63 13.47 -14.57
C ILE A 206 -17.14 13.14 -15.98
N GLY A 207 -17.96 12.08 -16.12
CA GLY A 207 -18.53 11.64 -17.39
C GLY A 207 -19.60 12.59 -17.95
N ASP A 208 -20.13 13.48 -17.12
CA ASP A 208 -21.14 14.46 -17.50
C ASP A 208 -20.54 15.78 -18.00
N VAL A 209 -19.22 15.95 -17.85
CA VAL A 209 -18.49 17.14 -18.27
C VAL A 209 -17.93 16.94 -19.70
N PRO A 210 -18.19 17.88 -20.63
CA PRO A 210 -17.66 17.79 -21.98
C PRO A 210 -16.14 17.92 -21.96
N VAL A 211 -15.47 17.33 -22.95
CA VAL A 211 -14.02 17.46 -23.13
C VAL A 211 -13.63 18.94 -23.13
N GLY A 212 -12.67 19.32 -22.28
CA GLY A 212 -12.24 20.71 -22.05
C GLY A 212 -13.03 21.46 -20.97
N GLY A 213 -14.06 20.85 -20.38
CA GLY A 213 -14.68 21.32 -19.15
C GLY A 213 -13.89 20.88 -17.90
N THR A 214 -14.23 21.46 -16.74
CA THR A 214 -13.51 21.22 -15.47
C THR A 214 -14.46 20.78 -14.37
N VAL A 215 -14.08 19.78 -13.58
CA VAL A 215 -14.76 19.52 -12.29
C VAL A 215 -13.96 20.16 -11.17
N THR A 216 -14.58 21.01 -10.38
CA THR A 216 -13.99 21.55 -9.15
C THR A 216 -14.39 20.65 -7.99
N VAL A 217 -13.41 20.14 -7.23
CA VAL A 217 -13.66 19.33 -6.04
C VAL A 217 -13.26 20.13 -4.81
N LEU A 218 -14.22 20.41 -3.91
CA LEU A 218 -13.94 21.00 -2.61
C LEU A 218 -13.69 19.87 -1.60
N ALA A 219 -12.47 19.74 -1.12
CA ALA A 219 -12.09 18.75 -0.11
C ALA A 219 -11.10 19.35 0.90
N ASP A 220 -11.33 19.07 2.19
CA ASP A 220 -10.44 19.44 3.30
C ASP A 220 -9.56 18.26 3.77
N ASP A 221 -9.74 17.08 3.17
CA ASP A 221 -8.92 15.90 3.41
C ASP A 221 -7.52 16.02 2.77
N ALA A 222 -6.49 15.68 3.54
CA ALA A 222 -5.11 15.68 3.08
C ALA A 222 -4.85 14.57 2.04
N ALA A 223 -5.60 13.46 2.11
CA ALA A 223 -5.48 12.37 1.12
C ALA A 223 -6.06 12.77 -0.24
N ALA A 224 -7.16 13.52 -0.30
CA ALA A 224 -7.72 14.02 -1.56
C ALA A 224 -6.70 14.85 -2.38
N ARG A 225 -5.80 15.59 -1.73
CA ARG A 225 -4.72 16.34 -2.40
C ARG A 225 -3.69 15.44 -3.10
N LEU A 226 -3.60 14.18 -2.71
CA LEU A 226 -2.74 13.18 -3.35
C LEU A 226 -3.54 12.35 -4.35
N ASP A 227 -4.70 11.85 -3.93
CA ASP A 227 -5.44 10.84 -4.65
C ASP A 227 -6.17 11.44 -5.87
N ILE A 228 -6.61 12.70 -5.84
CA ILE A 228 -7.24 13.34 -7.01
C ILE A 228 -6.25 13.49 -8.18
N PRO A 229 -5.03 14.06 -8.00
CA PRO A 229 -4.04 14.09 -9.07
C PRO A 229 -3.69 12.70 -9.62
N ALA A 230 -3.46 11.72 -8.73
CA ALA A 230 -3.12 10.35 -9.13
C ALA A 230 -4.29 9.66 -9.87
N TRP A 231 -5.52 9.89 -9.43
CA TRP A 231 -6.72 9.43 -10.12
C TRP A 231 -6.87 10.08 -11.50
N CYS A 232 -6.60 11.38 -11.64
CA CYS A 232 -6.62 12.07 -12.92
C CYS A 232 -5.63 11.41 -13.90
N GLU A 233 -4.37 11.20 -13.48
CA GLU A 233 -3.36 10.51 -14.29
C GLU A 233 -3.83 9.11 -14.69
N MET A 234 -4.32 8.32 -13.73
CA MET A 234 -4.81 6.97 -13.97
C MET A 234 -6.01 6.91 -14.93
N ARG A 235 -6.87 7.94 -14.93
CA ARG A 235 -8.05 8.04 -15.81
C ARG A 235 -7.79 8.83 -17.10
N GLY A 236 -6.55 9.25 -17.35
CA GLY A 236 -6.19 10.05 -18.52
C GLY A 236 -6.84 11.44 -18.53
N GLN A 237 -7.12 12.00 -17.35
CA GLN A 237 -7.62 13.35 -17.14
C GLN A 237 -6.47 14.31 -16.77
N GLU A 238 -6.66 15.59 -17.05
CA GLU A 238 -5.72 16.64 -16.64
C GLU A 238 -6.09 17.18 -15.25
N TYR A 239 -5.12 17.23 -14.33
CA TYR A 239 -5.26 17.92 -13.06
C TYR A 239 -4.84 19.39 -13.21
N VAL A 240 -5.78 20.32 -13.01
CA VAL A 240 -5.58 21.76 -13.31
C VAL A 240 -5.33 22.65 -12.09
N GLY A 241 -5.43 22.13 -10.86
CA GLY A 241 -5.21 22.93 -9.64
C GLY A 241 -5.70 22.30 -8.36
#